data_AF-A0A9N8EG31-F1
#
_entry.id   AF-A0A9N8EG31-F1
#
_cell.length_a   1.000
_cell.length_b   1.000
_cell.length_c   1.000
_cell.angle_alpha   90.00
_cell.angle_beta   90.00
_cell.angle_gamma   90.00
#
_symmetry.space_group_name_H-M   'P 1'
#
loop_
_entity.id
_entity.type
_entity.pdbx_description
1 polymer ?
#
loop_
_entity_poly.entity_id
_entity_poly.type
_entity_poly.pdbx_seq_one_letter_code
_entity_poly.pdbx_strand_id
1 'polypeptide(L)'
;MIASTSTSMFIIHVVVLLLTSGDPSPGRITVRESDDAELHAACLPRRTLLVDVATIATATLSLGTSAHAKDDAKGDGSTAVGTLPYAKTEALLPAVRVKLWIDKVLELTKELLQQQQTTSKADTSTQQDAIQQQLDALLMQPQNFGTNGVNPIPNQPGKPYLDAYRTGRSQLNLLARPGAALVQNGEINAWKRLKRQEQQREKDDELRAAFNTYTTSLNFAADKYVLNVDSSTRSQMIRSESLPDVKQVIASDMGLRYLYRNQVLSAVADAKAEWEYQQRQEQPQPRDYTELIALLEQAQTACNKWFSLIDAKDVQDAMDNAAAY
;
A
#
# COMPACT_ATOMS: atom_id res chain seq x y z
N MET A 1 -28.15 -43.45 30.83
CA MET A 1 -27.24 -42.53 31.55
C MET A 1 -27.26 -41.21 30.81
N ILE A 2 -27.65 -40.14 31.52
CA ILE A 2 -28.07 -38.85 30.95
C ILE A 2 -26.84 -37.97 30.71
N ALA A 3 -26.70 -37.45 29.49
CA ALA A 3 -25.64 -36.51 29.12
C ALA A 3 -26.05 -35.09 29.53
N SER A 4 -25.22 -34.46 30.35
CA SER A 4 -25.38 -33.07 30.83
C SER A 4 -24.56 -32.14 29.94
N THR A 5 -25.23 -31.23 29.24
CA THR A 5 -24.62 -30.14 28.47
C THR A 5 -24.50 -28.92 29.38
N SER A 6 -23.25 -28.53 29.68
CA SER A 6 -22.93 -27.32 30.44
C SER A 6 -22.87 -26.11 29.50
N THR A 7 -23.83 -25.20 29.66
CA THR A 7 -23.92 -23.92 28.93
C THR A 7 -23.21 -22.86 29.76
N SER A 8 -22.03 -22.40 29.31
CA SER A 8 -21.29 -21.33 29.99
C SER A 8 -21.78 -19.97 29.48
N MET A 9 -22.47 -19.23 30.36
CA MET A 9 -23.02 -17.89 30.14
C MET A 9 -21.93 -16.85 30.43
N PHE A 10 -21.52 -16.05 29.44
CA PHE A 10 -20.65 -14.90 29.65
C PHE A 10 -21.49 -13.67 30.05
N ILE A 11 -21.24 -13.16 31.26
CA ILE A 11 -21.84 -11.93 31.79
C ILE A 11 -20.93 -10.76 31.42
N ILE A 12 -21.40 -9.89 30.51
CA ILE A 12 -20.73 -8.62 30.20
C ILE A 12 -21.20 -7.56 31.19
N HIS A 13 -20.31 -7.07 32.04
CA HIS A 13 -20.55 -5.89 32.87
C HIS A 13 -20.38 -4.63 32.01
N VAL A 14 -21.48 -3.94 31.74
CA VAL A 14 -21.47 -2.59 31.14
C VAL A 14 -21.48 -1.58 32.28
N VAL A 15 -20.34 -0.93 32.51
CA VAL A 15 -20.23 0.21 33.43
C VAL A 15 -20.67 1.46 32.68
N VAL A 16 -21.87 1.95 32.99
CA VAL A 16 -22.40 3.23 32.50
C VAL A 16 -21.92 4.33 33.45
N LEU A 17 -20.98 5.16 33.00
CA LEU A 17 -20.55 6.36 33.71
C LEU A 17 -21.42 7.54 33.27
N LEU A 18 -22.41 7.87 34.10
CA LEU A 18 -23.22 9.09 34.03
C LEU A 18 -22.35 10.27 34.49
N LEU A 19 -22.00 11.17 33.58
CA LEU A 19 -21.52 12.51 33.93
C LEU A 19 -22.66 13.50 33.75
N THR A 20 -23.14 14.02 34.88
CA THR A 20 -24.17 15.03 35.02
C THR A 20 -23.62 16.41 34.64
N SER A 21 -24.32 17.09 33.75
CA SER A 21 -24.13 18.50 33.40
C SER A 21 -24.82 19.45 34.39
N GLY A 22 -24.11 20.48 34.84
CA GLY A 22 -24.63 21.73 35.41
C GLY A 22 -23.52 22.78 35.25
N ASP A 23 -23.72 24.06 34.96
CA ASP A 23 -24.87 24.96 34.87
C ASP A 23 -24.41 26.15 33.96
N PRO A 24 -25.27 26.99 33.37
CA PRO A 24 -24.90 27.99 32.37
C PRO A 24 -24.68 29.38 32.98
N SER A 25 -23.70 30.13 32.47
CA SER A 25 -23.77 31.61 32.47
C SER A 25 -22.87 32.25 31.41
N PRO A 26 -23.28 33.39 30.82
CA PRO A 26 -22.66 33.96 29.63
C PRO A 26 -21.61 35.03 29.99
N GLY A 27 -20.38 34.85 29.50
CA GLY A 27 -19.27 35.76 29.78
C GLY A 27 -18.32 35.91 28.60
N ARG A 28 -18.63 36.90 27.74
CA ARG A 28 -17.69 37.80 27.02
C ARG A 28 -16.24 37.30 26.86
N ILE A 29 -15.92 36.72 25.70
CA ILE A 29 -14.54 36.39 25.33
C ILE A 29 -13.85 37.66 24.80
N THR A 30 -12.92 38.21 25.58
CA THR A 30 -11.89 39.13 25.12
C THR A 30 -10.70 38.33 24.60
N VAL A 31 -10.34 38.52 23.33
CA VAL A 31 -9.10 38.00 22.75
C VAL A 31 -7.93 38.76 23.37
N ARG A 32 -7.03 38.04 24.04
CA ARG A 32 -5.74 38.56 24.51
C ARG A 32 -4.66 37.67 23.93
N GLU A 33 -3.93 38.21 22.96
CA GLU A 33 -2.64 37.69 22.51
C GLU A 33 -1.64 37.82 23.66
N SER A 34 -0.93 36.74 23.95
CA SER A 34 0.28 36.76 24.75
C SER A 34 1.24 35.74 24.17
N ASP A 35 2.28 36.26 23.53
CA ASP A 35 3.57 35.59 23.41
C ASP A 35 4.12 35.33 24.82
N ASP A 36 4.62 34.12 25.05
CA ASP A 36 5.95 33.90 25.64
C ASP A 36 6.26 32.41 25.77
N ALA A 37 7.55 32.14 25.62
CA ALA A 37 8.18 30.85 25.61
C ALA A 37 8.42 30.26 27.01
N GLU A 38 8.72 28.96 26.98
CA GLU A 38 9.49 28.17 27.94
C GLU A 38 8.83 27.52 29.17
N LEU A 39 9.22 26.23 29.31
CA LEU A 39 9.31 25.38 30.49
C LEU A 39 8.01 24.79 31.07
N HIS A 40 7.79 23.49 30.82
CA HIS A 40 8.17 22.46 31.81
C HIS A 40 7.84 21.04 31.31
N ALA A 41 8.81 20.15 31.52
CA ALA A 41 8.66 18.71 31.44
C ALA A 41 7.61 18.20 32.44
N ALA A 42 6.63 17.44 31.95
CA ALA A 42 5.74 16.64 32.79
C ALA A 42 5.29 15.38 32.03
N CYS A 43 5.87 14.25 32.46
CA CYS A 43 5.19 12.98 32.70
C CYS A 43 4.02 12.62 31.76
N LEU A 44 4.31 11.87 30.69
CA LEU A 44 3.26 11.24 29.87
C LEU A 44 2.71 9.99 30.57
N PRO A 45 1.37 9.86 30.73
CA PRO A 45 0.76 8.65 31.24
C PRO A 45 0.80 7.52 30.20
N ARG A 46 1.16 6.34 30.69
CA ARG A 46 1.19 5.04 30.01
C ARG A 46 -0.18 4.75 29.39
N ARG A 47 -0.33 4.96 28.07
CA ARG A 47 -1.50 4.52 27.30
C ARG A 47 -1.43 3.02 27.08
N THR A 48 -2.21 2.27 27.84
CA THR A 48 -2.62 0.90 27.52
C THR A 48 -3.54 0.97 26.30
N LEU A 49 -3.01 0.70 25.11
CA LEU A 49 -3.82 0.43 23.92
C LEU A 49 -4.31 -1.01 24.00
N LEU A 50 -5.57 -1.17 24.43
CA LEU A 50 -6.36 -2.35 24.09
C LEU A 50 -6.59 -2.32 22.58
N VAL A 51 -5.85 -3.16 21.86
CA VAL A 51 -6.09 -3.43 20.45
C VAL A 51 -7.29 -4.36 20.37
N ASP A 52 -8.46 -3.78 20.11
CA ASP A 52 -9.62 -4.55 19.66
C ASP A 52 -9.31 -5.06 18.24
N VAL A 53 -9.01 -6.35 18.15
CA VAL A 53 -8.83 -7.07 16.88
C VAL A 53 -10.20 -7.22 16.24
N ALA A 54 -10.58 -6.22 15.44
CA ALA A 54 -11.70 -6.36 14.51
C ALA A 54 -11.34 -7.44 13.49
N THR A 55 -11.97 -8.61 13.64
CA THR A 55 -11.83 -9.73 12.71
C THR A 55 -12.49 -9.33 11.39
N ILE A 56 -11.72 -8.77 10.47
CA ILE A 56 -12.17 -8.56 9.09
C ILE A 56 -12.18 -9.94 8.43
N ALA A 57 -13.39 -10.49 8.25
CA ALA A 57 -13.63 -11.65 7.41
C ALA A 57 -13.18 -11.30 5.99
N THR A 58 -11.91 -11.60 5.70
CA THR A 58 -11.33 -11.46 4.37
C THR A 58 -11.89 -12.61 3.56
N ALA A 59 -12.82 -12.33 2.66
CA ALA A 59 -13.18 -13.26 1.61
C ALA A 59 -11.91 -13.49 0.78
N THR A 60 -11.21 -14.58 1.07
CA THR A 60 -10.10 -15.07 0.29
C THR A 60 -10.63 -15.52 -1.06
N LEU A 61 -10.65 -14.59 -2.02
CA LEU A 61 -10.59 -14.94 -3.43
C LEU A 61 -9.26 -15.70 -3.61
N SER A 62 -9.36 -17.03 -3.64
CA SER A 62 -8.28 -17.92 -4.03
C SER A 62 -7.97 -17.66 -5.50
N LEU A 63 -7.13 -16.66 -5.75
CA LEU A 63 -6.41 -16.51 -7.01
C LEU A 63 -5.35 -17.60 -6.99
N GLY A 64 -5.68 -18.73 -7.62
CA GLY A 64 -4.70 -19.77 -7.91
C GLY A 64 -3.52 -19.14 -8.62
N THR A 65 -2.37 -19.12 -7.95
CA THR A 65 -1.09 -18.88 -8.60
C THR A 65 -0.90 -20.00 -9.61
N SER A 66 -1.23 -19.72 -10.87
CA SER A 66 -0.92 -20.59 -11.99
C SER A 66 0.60 -20.64 -12.14
N ALA A 67 1.22 -21.52 -11.37
CA ALA A 67 2.59 -21.93 -11.58
C ALA A 67 2.70 -22.48 -13.01
N HIS A 68 3.77 -22.09 -13.68
CA HIS A 68 4.21 -22.58 -14.99
C HIS A 68 3.74 -24.00 -15.34
N ALA A 69 2.70 -24.09 -16.16
CA ALA A 69 2.51 -25.25 -17.01
C ALA A 69 3.36 -25.04 -18.27
N LYS A 70 4.52 -25.71 -18.32
CA LYS A 70 5.16 -26.04 -19.59
C LYS A 70 4.29 -27.11 -20.25
N ASP A 71 3.33 -26.68 -21.07
CA ASP A 71 2.65 -27.57 -22.01
C ASP A 71 3.19 -27.31 -23.42
N ASP A 72 3.94 -28.29 -23.90
CA ASP A 72 4.35 -28.45 -25.29
C ASP A 72 3.10 -28.74 -26.15
N ALA A 73 2.39 -27.68 -26.56
CA ALA A 73 1.32 -27.77 -27.54
C ALA A 73 1.65 -26.93 -28.77
N LYS A 74 2.16 -27.62 -29.79
CA LYS A 74 2.38 -27.13 -31.15
C LYS A 74 1.02 -26.86 -31.80
N GLY A 75 0.45 -25.68 -31.54
CA GLY A 75 -0.77 -25.18 -32.15
C GLY A 75 -0.55 -23.79 -32.71
N ASP A 76 -0.38 -23.70 -34.03
CA ASP A 76 -0.36 -22.46 -34.79
C ASP A 76 -1.78 -21.85 -34.76
N GLY A 77 -2.01 -20.99 -33.78
CA GLY A 77 -3.25 -20.28 -33.59
C GLY A 77 -2.94 -19.08 -32.73
N SER A 78 -2.85 -17.90 -33.37
CA SER A 78 -2.65 -16.60 -32.75
C SER A 78 -3.52 -16.44 -31.50
N THR A 79 -2.96 -16.80 -30.33
CA THR A 79 -3.50 -16.41 -29.05
C THR A 79 -3.33 -14.91 -29.00
N ALA A 80 -4.43 -14.18 -29.08
CA ALA A 80 -4.45 -12.76 -28.79
C ALA A 80 -3.86 -12.57 -27.40
N VAL A 81 -2.56 -12.26 -27.35
CA VAL A 81 -1.83 -11.98 -26.12
C VAL A 81 -2.48 -10.72 -25.57
N GLY A 82 -3.30 -10.91 -24.54
CA GLY A 82 -3.92 -9.80 -23.84
C GLY A 82 -2.84 -8.84 -23.42
N THR A 83 -2.93 -7.60 -23.88
CA THR A 83 -1.93 -6.60 -23.56
C THR A 83 -2.24 -6.10 -22.15
N LEU A 84 -1.35 -6.39 -21.20
CA LEU A 84 -1.39 -5.81 -19.86
C LEU A 84 -1.41 -4.27 -19.97
N PRO A 85 -1.97 -3.56 -18.99
CA PRO A 85 -1.89 -2.11 -18.97
C PRO A 85 -0.41 -1.70 -18.99
N TYR A 86 -0.07 -0.76 -19.86
CA TYR A 86 1.32 -0.40 -20.13
C TYR A 86 1.58 1.06 -19.75
N ALA A 87 2.82 1.34 -19.37
CA ALA A 87 3.34 2.68 -19.17
C ALA A 87 4.77 2.75 -19.69
N LYS A 88 5.38 3.94 -19.72
CA LYS A 88 6.80 4.07 -20.07
C LYS A 88 7.67 3.37 -19.02
N THR A 89 8.70 2.66 -19.47
CA THR A 89 9.68 1.98 -18.61
C THR A 89 10.34 2.92 -17.61
N GLU A 90 10.54 4.19 -17.97
CA GLU A 90 11.06 5.24 -17.09
C GLU A 90 10.20 5.44 -15.82
N ALA A 91 8.88 5.29 -15.93
CA ALA A 91 7.97 5.43 -14.80
C ALA A 91 8.05 4.25 -13.81
N LEU A 92 8.65 3.12 -14.25
CA LEU A 92 8.83 1.93 -13.44
C LEU A 92 10.13 1.96 -12.61
N LEU A 93 11.10 2.79 -13.00
CA LEU A 93 12.43 2.87 -12.36
C LEU A 93 12.37 3.12 -10.84
N PRO A 94 11.54 4.03 -10.31
CA PRO A 94 11.46 4.23 -8.86
C PRO A 94 11.02 2.97 -8.11
N ALA A 95 10.01 2.26 -8.62
CA ALA A 95 9.53 1.02 -8.00
C ALA A 95 10.57 -0.11 -8.07
N VAL A 96 11.33 -0.18 -9.16
CA VAL A 96 12.42 -1.16 -9.30
C VAL A 96 13.54 -0.88 -8.30
N ARG A 97 13.89 0.38 -8.09
CA ARG A 97 14.87 0.76 -7.05
C ARG A 97 14.40 0.36 -5.66
N VAL A 98 13.09 0.50 -5.37
CA VAL A 98 12.50 0.00 -4.12
C VAL A 98 12.68 -1.52 -4.01
N LYS A 99 12.42 -2.28 -5.08
CA LYS A 99 12.64 -3.73 -5.09
C LYS A 99 14.08 -4.10 -4.79
N LEU A 100 15.04 -3.51 -5.51
CA LEU A 100 16.48 -3.76 -5.30
C LEU A 100 16.92 -3.37 -3.88
N TRP A 101 16.36 -2.29 -3.35
CA TRP A 101 16.59 -1.87 -1.97
C TRP A 101 16.06 -2.90 -0.96
N ILE A 102 14.83 -3.39 -1.10
CA ILE A 102 14.27 -4.45 -0.23
C ILE A 102 15.14 -5.72 -0.32
N ASP A 103 15.50 -6.13 -1.54
CA ASP A 103 16.31 -7.33 -1.78
C ASP A 103 17.68 -7.21 -1.08
N LYS A 104 18.34 -6.05 -1.19
CA LYS A 104 19.63 -5.76 -0.54
C LYS A 104 19.53 -5.74 0.99
N VAL A 105 18.51 -5.09 1.55
CA VAL A 105 18.31 -5.05 3.01
C VAL A 105 18.07 -6.46 3.56
N LEU A 106 17.29 -7.28 2.86
CA LEU A 106 17.04 -8.68 3.21
C LEU A 106 18.33 -9.51 3.16
N GLU A 107 19.14 -9.35 2.12
CA GLU A 107 20.43 -10.04 1.98
C GLU A 107 21.38 -9.69 3.14
N LEU A 108 21.57 -8.39 3.41
CA LEU A 108 22.42 -7.92 4.51
C LEU A 108 21.95 -8.44 5.88
N THR A 109 20.63 -8.49 6.10
CA THR A 109 20.07 -9.01 7.36
C THR A 109 20.33 -10.51 7.51
N LYS A 110 20.24 -11.28 6.42
CA LYS A 110 20.56 -12.71 6.40
C LYS A 110 22.05 -12.97 6.63
N GLU A 111 22.92 -12.20 5.99
CA GLU A 111 24.37 -12.25 6.21
C GLU A 111 24.72 -11.99 7.67
N LEU A 112 24.08 -10.99 8.28
CA LEU A 112 24.31 -10.62 9.67
C LEU A 112 23.88 -11.75 10.62
N LEU A 113 22.71 -12.35 10.40
CA LEU A 113 22.26 -13.51 11.18
C LEU A 113 23.22 -14.71 11.03
N GLN A 114 23.72 -14.96 9.81
CA GLN A 114 24.66 -16.05 9.55
C GLN A 114 25.99 -15.84 10.28
N GLN A 115 26.55 -14.62 10.24
CA GLN A 115 27.77 -14.27 10.95
C GLN A 115 27.64 -14.46 12.46
N GLN A 116 26.47 -14.11 13.03
CA GLN A 116 26.19 -14.29 14.45
C GLN A 116 26.20 -15.77 14.88
N GLN A 117 25.83 -16.69 13.99
CA GLN A 117 25.80 -18.14 14.26
C GLN A 117 27.18 -18.80 14.12
N THR A 118 28.05 -18.29 13.24
CA THR A 118 29.24 -19.02 12.79
C THR A 118 30.55 -18.75 13.55
N THR A 119 30.69 -17.64 14.29
CA THR A 119 32.03 -17.15 14.64
C THR A 119 32.34 -16.84 16.10
N SER A 120 33.60 -17.10 16.47
CA SER A 120 34.20 -16.85 17.79
C SER A 120 34.84 -15.45 17.90
N LYS A 121 34.07 -14.52 18.47
CA LYS A 121 34.40 -13.27 19.22
C LYS A 121 35.40 -12.19 18.74
N ALA A 122 36.45 -12.41 17.94
CA ALA A 122 37.50 -11.38 17.77
C ALA A 122 37.49 -10.60 16.43
N ASP A 123 37.56 -11.27 15.28
CA ASP A 123 37.69 -10.58 13.98
C ASP A 123 36.34 -10.22 13.32
N THR A 124 35.24 -10.81 13.81
CA THR A 124 33.89 -10.65 13.22
C THR A 124 33.20 -9.36 13.66
N SER A 125 33.63 -8.72 14.75
CA SER A 125 32.95 -7.52 15.27
C SER A 125 33.02 -6.37 14.27
N THR A 126 34.16 -6.16 13.61
CA THR A 126 34.33 -5.08 12.64
C THR A 126 33.45 -5.25 11.39
N GLN A 127 33.27 -6.49 10.91
CA GLN A 127 32.39 -6.75 9.77
C GLN A 127 30.92 -6.62 10.14
N GLN A 128 30.53 -7.13 11.31
CA GLN A 128 29.16 -7.00 11.82
C GLN A 128 28.78 -5.53 12.02
N ASP A 129 29.68 -4.73 12.59
CA ASP A 129 29.48 -3.28 12.78
C ASP A 129 29.31 -2.57 11.43
N ALA A 130 30.10 -2.95 10.41
CA ALA A 130 29.98 -2.38 9.07
C ALA A 130 28.63 -2.71 8.41
N ILE A 131 28.15 -3.96 8.53
CA ILE A 131 26.84 -4.36 8.00
C ILE A 131 25.71 -3.64 8.74
N GLN A 132 25.82 -3.50 10.07
CA GLN A 132 24.83 -2.77 10.86
C GLN A 132 24.76 -1.29 10.46
N GLN A 133 25.90 -0.63 10.25
CA GLN A 133 25.93 0.75 9.76
C GLN A 133 25.30 0.88 8.37
N GLN A 134 25.53 -0.08 7.48
CA GLN A 134 24.87 -0.11 6.17
C GLN A 134 23.37 -0.31 6.29
N LEU A 135 22.91 -1.22 7.16
CA LEU A 135 21.50 -1.47 7.38
C LEU A 135 20.80 -0.24 7.98
N ASP A 136 21.46 0.42 8.92
CA ASP A 136 20.97 1.66 9.52
C ASP A 136 20.83 2.77 8.47
N ALA A 137 21.85 2.94 7.62
CA ALA A 137 21.79 3.88 6.52
C ALA A 137 20.65 3.55 5.53
N LEU A 138 20.40 2.26 5.24
CA LEU A 138 19.37 1.86 4.28
C LEU A 138 17.94 1.95 4.85
N LEU A 139 17.73 1.61 6.12
CA LEU A 139 16.40 1.58 6.74
C LEU A 139 15.98 2.94 7.30
N MET A 140 16.91 3.67 7.93
CA MET A 140 16.60 4.89 8.68
C MET A 140 16.75 6.16 7.85
N GLN A 141 17.64 6.18 6.86
CA GLN A 141 17.81 7.37 6.01
C GLN A 141 16.84 7.38 4.83
N PRO A 142 16.36 8.57 4.41
CA PRO A 142 15.56 8.72 3.20
C PRO A 142 16.38 8.31 1.96
N GLN A 143 15.82 7.44 1.12
CA GLN A 143 16.53 6.82 0.00
C GLN A 143 16.33 7.60 -1.31
N ASN A 144 15.33 8.48 -1.39
CA ASN A 144 15.03 9.32 -2.55
C ASN A 144 15.00 8.51 -3.85
N PHE A 145 14.02 7.60 -4.02
CA PHE A 145 13.93 6.69 -5.19
C PHE A 145 13.77 7.37 -6.57
N GLY A 146 13.82 8.70 -6.66
CA GLY A 146 13.88 9.44 -7.92
C GLY A 146 12.52 9.84 -8.47
N THR A 147 11.58 10.21 -7.60
CA THR A 147 10.22 10.66 -7.99
C THR A 147 10.17 12.13 -8.45
N ASN A 148 11.31 12.82 -8.45
CA ASN A 148 11.45 14.24 -8.79
C ASN A 148 11.12 14.47 -10.27
N GLY A 149 9.85 14.76 -10.57
CA GLY A 149 9.40 15.25 -11.88
C GLY A 149 8.51 14.31 -12.67
N VAL A 150 8.19 13.12 -12.15
CA VAL A 150 7.34 12.18 -12.90
C VAL A 150 5.87 12.51 -12.65
N ASN A 151 5.35 13.35 -13.55
CA ASN A 151 3.96 13.76 -13.75
C ASN A 151 3.38 14.75 -12.73
N PRO A 152 3.23 16.04 -13.10
CA PRO A 152 2.41 16.94 -12.31
C PRO A 152 0.98 16.39 -12.26
N ILE A 153 0.42 16.37 -11.04
CA ILE A 153 -0.96 15.94 -10.81
C ILE A 153 -1.87 16.76 -11.75
N PRO A 154 -2.76 16.10 -12.52
CA PRO A 154 -3.71 16.83 -13.34
C PRO A 154 -4.52 17.80 -12.47
N ASN A 155 -4.57 19.08 -12.86
CA ASN A 155 -5.34 20.09 -12.15
C ASN A 155 -6.87 19.87 -12.25
N GLN A 156 -7.30 18.91 -13.08
CA GLN A 156 -8.69 18.62 -13.37
C GLN A 156 -8.93 17.10 -13.44
N PRO A 157 -10.15 16.64 -13.13
CA PRO A 157 -10.58 15.27 -13.43
C PRO A 157 -10.43 14.97 -14.93
N GLY A 158 -10.40 13.69 -15.29
CA GLY A 158 -10.33 13.29 -16.70
C GLY A 158 -11.45 13.91 -17.53
N LYS A 159 -11.13 14.35 -18.76
CA LYS A 159 -12.12 14.91 -19.70
C LYS A 159 -13.38 14.04 -19.86
N PRO A 160 -13.27 12.69 -20.00
CA PRO A 160 -14.46 11.84 -20.13
C PRO A 160 -15.43 11.94 -18.94
N TYR A 161 -14.89 12.13 -17.73
CA TYR A 161 -15.71 12.35 -16.54
C TYR A 161 -16.48 13.68 -16.67
N LEU A 162 -15.78 14.77 -16.97
CA LEU A 162 -16.40 16.09 -17.12
C LEU A 162 -17.44 16.11 -18.26
N ASP A 163 -17.17 15.40 -19.35
CA ASP A 163 -18.07 15.28 -20.50
C ASP A 163 -19.33 14.48 -20.14
N ALA A 164 -19.22 13.42 -19.33
CA ALA A 164 -20.38 12.67 -18.83
C ALA A 164 -21.35 13.57 -18.03
N TYR A 165 -20.83 14.44 -17.14
CA TYR A 165 -21.66 15.42 -16.43
C TYR A 165 -22.27 16.45 -17.37
N ARG A 166 -21.50 16.90 -18.37
CA ARG A 166 -21.98 17.88 -19.35
C ARG A 166 -23.15 17.32 -20.16
N THR A 167 -23.03 16.08 -20.62
CA THR A 167 -24.09 15.36 -21.34
C THR A 167 -25.29 15.13 -20.45
N GLY A 168 -25.11 14.61 -19.23
CA GLY A 168 -26.21 14.42 -18.28
C GLY A 168 -26.95 15.71 -17.96
N ARG A 169 -26.22 16.82 -17.75
CA ARG A 169 -26.82 18.14 -17.49
C ARG A 169 -27.62 18.67 -18.68
N SER A 170 -27.17 18.41 -19.91
CA SER A 170 -27.86 18.87 -21.13
C SER A 170 -29.25 18.24 -21.28
N GLN A 171 -29.41 16.99 -20.80
CA GLN A 171 -30.65 16.22 -20.83
C GLN A 171 -31.66 16.61 -19.73
N LEU A 172 -31.22 17.34 -18.70
CA LEU A 172 -32.10 17.77 -17.61
C LEU A 172 -32.91 19.02 -17.97
N ASN A 173 -34.13 19.09 -17.43
CA ASN A 173 -35.01 20.26 -17.50
C ASN A 173 -34.32 21.52 -16.98
N LEU A 174 -34.65 22.68 -17.54
CA LEU A 174 -34.00 23.97 -17.22
C LEU A 174 -33.95 24.26 -15.70
N LEU A 175 -35.00 23.88 -14.97
CA LEU A 175 -35.12 24.06 -13.52
C LEU A 175 -34.21 23.11 -12.69
N ALA A 176 -33.86 21.94 -13.22
CA ALA A 176 -33.01 20.96 -12.54
C ALA A 176 -31.50 21.17 -12.79
N ARG A 177 -31.14 21.95 -13.82
CA ARG A 177 -29.74 22.25 -14.18
C ARG A 177 -28.93 22.90 -13.06
N PRO A 178 -29.45 23.88 -12.30
CA PRO A 178 -28.70 24.48 -11.18
C PRO A 178 -28.35 23.46 -10.10
N GLY A 179 -29.29 22.57 -9.75
CA GLY A 179 -29.06 21.51 -8.76
C GLY A 179 -27.98 20.53 -9.19
N ALA A 180 -28.04 20.06 -10.45
CA ALA A 180 -27.01 19.17 -11.01
C ALA A 180 -25.62 19.83 -11.05
N ALA A 181 -25.55 21.15 -11.27
CA ALA A 181 -24.29 21.89 -11.23
C ALA A 181 -23.68 21.96 -9.82
N LEU A 182 -24.50 22.11 -8.78
CA LEU A 182 -24.04 22.09 -7.39
C LEU A 182 -23.46 20.72 -7.01
N VAL A 183 -24.12 19.63 -7.41
CA VAL A 183 -23.62 18.26 -7.17
C VAL A 183 -22.25 18.08 -7.83
N GLN A 184 -22.11 18.45 -9.10
CA GLN A 184 -20.83 18.35 -9.82
C GLN A 184 -19.73 19.17 -9.13
N ASN A 185 -20.03 20.40 -8.70
CA ASN A 185 -19.05 21.21 -7.98
C ASN A 185 -18.64 20.58 -6.64
N GLY A 186 -19.60 19.99 -5.91
CA GLY A 186 -19.34 19.25 -4.68
C GLY A 186 -18.40 18.06 -4.90
N GLU A 187 -18.65 17.26 -5.92
CA GLU A 187 -17.80 16.11 -6.28
C GLU A 187 -16.41 16.52 -6.75
N ILE A 188 -16.30 17.57 -7.58
CA ILE A 188 -15.00 18.10 -8.01
C ILE A 188 -14.20 18.57 -6.79
N ASN A 189 -14.83 19.24 -5.83
CA ASN A 189 -14.18 19.66 -4.59
C ASN A 189 -13.76 18.47 -3.72
N ALA A 190 -14.59 17.44 -3.62
CA ALA A 190 -14.26 16.20 -2.91
C ALA A 190 -13.06 15.50 -3.57
N TRP A 191 -13.06 15.39 -4.89
CA TRP A 191 -11.95 14.84 -5.67
C TRP A 191 -10.66 15.64 -5.44
N LYS A 192 -10.70 16.98 -5.49
CA LYS A 192 -9.54 17.84 -5.21
C LYS A 192 -9.00 17.61 -3.80
N ARG A 193 -9.88 17.50 -2.81
CA ARG A 193 -9.49 17.23 -1.41
C ARG A 193 -8.78 15.87 -1.29
N LEU A 194 -9.35 14.82 -1.87
CA LEU A 194 -8.75 13.49 -1.88
C LEU A 194 -7.40 13.48 -2.60
N LYS A 195 -7.28 14.19 -3.72
CA LYS A 195 -6.01 14.31 -4.45
C LYS A 195 -4.93 15.04 -3.65
N ARG A 196 -5.28 16.11 -2.92
CA ARG A 196 -4.33 16.78 -2.02
C ARG A 196 -3.90 15.87 -0.87
N GLN A 197 -4.82 15.09 -0.31
CA GLN A 197 -4.50 14.14 0.75
C GLN A 197 -3.57 13.03 0.26
N GLU A 198 -3.83 12.48 -0.94
CA GLU A 198 -2.93 11.49 -1.54
C GLU A 198 -1.55 12.10 -1.82
N GLN A 199 -1.50 13.33 -2.35
CA GLN A 199 -0.23 14.02 -2.58
C GLN A 199 0.56 14.23 -1.28
N GLN A 200 -0.12 14.60 -0.19
CA GLN A 200 0.55 14.74 1.10
C GLN A 200 1.14 13.39 1.54
N ARG A 201 0.37 12.31 1.41
CA ARG A 201 0.84 10.95 1.71
C ARG A 201 1.98 10.47 0.81
N GLU A 202 2.06 10.94 -0.43
CA GLU A 202 3.19 10.67 -1.34
C GLU A 202 4.43 11.48 -0.94
N LYS A 203 4.26 12.72 -0.46
CA LYS A 203 5.37 13.52 0.07
C LYS A 203 5.93 12.96 1.36
N ASP A 204 5.05 12.43 2.22
CA ASP A 204 5.43 11.87 3.51
C ASP A 204 6.07 10.47 3.36
N ASP A 205 5.86 9.78 2.23
CA ASP A 205 6.25 8.38 2.02
C ASP A 205 6.80 8.15 0.60
N GLU A 206 8.12 8.09 0.50
CA GLU A 206 8.86 7.91 -0.75
C GLU A 206 8.52 6.60 -1.45
N LEU A 207 8.23 5.53 -0.70
CA LEU A 207 7.86 4.23 -1.25
C LEU A 207 6.50 4.34 -1.94
N ARG A 208 5.53 5.02 -1.30
CA ARG A 208 4.23 5.28 -1.91
C ARG A 208 4.39 6.06 -3.20
N ALA A 209 5.20 7.12 -3.19
CA ALA A 209 5.48 7.92 -4.37
C ALA A 209 6.13 7.09 -5.50
N ALA A 210 7.05 6.18 -5.18
CA ALA A 210 7.73 5.33 -6.14
C ALA A 210 6.76 4.41 -6.90
N PHE A 211 5.87 3.72 -6.19
CA PHE A 211 4.83 2.90 -6.82
C PHE A 211 3.75 3.74 -7.53
N ASN A 212 3.40 4.90 -6.98
CA ASN A 212 2.40 5.80 -7.58
C ASN A 212 2.87 6.39 -8.91
N THR A 213 4.18 6.60 -9.06
CA THR A 213 4.79 7.07 -10.31
C THR A 213 4.38 6.19 -11.51
N TYR A 214 4.48 4.87 -11.36
CA TYR A 214 4.07 3.93 -12.40
C TYR A 214 2.54 3.86 -12.53
N THR A 215 1.82 3.66 -11.43
CA THR A 215 0.37 3.43 -11.47
C THR A 215 -0.44 4.62 -12.01
N THR A 216 0.04 5.85 -11.80
CA THR A 216 -0.58 7.06 -12.36
C THR A 216 -0.29 7.25 -13.85
N SER A 217 0.77 6.60 -14.35
CA SER A 217 1.19 6.65 -15.75
C SER A 217 0.59 5.52 -16.60
N LEU A 218 -0.19 4.63 -15.99
CA LEU A 218 -0.80 3.49 -16.67
C LEU A 218 -1.80 3.95 -17.73
N ASN A 219 -1.65 3.42 -18.94
CA ASN A 219 -2.61 3.55 -20.00
C ASN A 219 -3.43 2.27 -20.16
N PHE A 220 -4.74 2.40 -20.02
CA PHE A 220 -5.69 1.32 -20.23
C PHE A 220 -6.22 1.40 -21.67
N ALA A 221 -5.72 0.53 -22.54
CA ALA A 221 -6.26 0.39 -23.89
C ALA A 221 -7.66 -0.24 -23.80
N ALA A 222 -8.70 0.58 -24.02
CA ALA A 222 -10.10 0.16 -23.91
C ALA A 222 -10.44 -1.04 -24.82
N ASP A 223 -9.74 -1.16 -25.95
CA ASP A 223 -10.04 -2.15 -26.98
C ASP A 223 -9.34 -3.51 -26.77
N LYS A 224 -8.47 -3.63 -25.76
CA LYS A 224 -7.55 -4.78 -25.63
C LYS A 224 -7.54 -5.46 -24.26
N TYR A 225 -8.51 -5.15 -23.39
CA TYR A 225 -8.50 -5.71 -22.06
C TYR A 225 -8.88 -7.19 -22.06
N VAL A 226 -7.97 -8.03 -21.59
CA VAL A 226 -8.22 -9.46 -21.41
C VAL A 226 -8.61 -9.72 -19.97
N LEU A 227 -9.75 -10.40 -19.81
CA LEU A 227 -10.19 -10.87 -18.51
C LEU A 227 -9.26 -12.00 -18.04
N ASN A 228 -8.53 -11.76 -16.96
CA ASN A 228 -7.64 -12.71 -16.29
C ASN A 228 -8.43 -13.77 -15.50
N VAL A 229 -9.25 -14.54 -16.20
CA VAL A 229 -9.94 -15.72 -15.68
C VAL A 229 -9.63 -16.92 -16.55
N ASP A 230 -9.62 -18.10 -15.95
CA ASP A 230 -9.46 -19.36 -16.66
C ASP A 230 -10.56 -19.54 -17.72
N SER A 231 -10.28 -20.35 -18.74
CA SER A 231 -11.19 -20.54 -19.88
C SER A 231 -12.54 -21.13 -19.46
N SER A 232 -12.57 -21.94 -18.39
CA SER A 232 -13.79 -22.57 -17.89
C SER A 232 -14.71 -21.54 -17.21
N THR A 233 -14.17 -20.71 -16.33
CA THR A 233 -14.89 -19.59 -15.70
C THR A 233 -15.34 -18.58 -16.74
N ARG A 234 -14.48 -18.25 -17.71
CA ARG A 234 -14.86 -17.36 -18.83
C ARG A 234 -16.08 -17.92 -19.58
N SER A 235 -16.06 -19.20 -19.91
CA SER A 235 -17.15 -19.87 -20.61
C SER A 235 -18.45 -19.85 -19.79
N GLN A 236 -18.36 -20.02 -18.47
CA GLN A 236 -19.51 -19.91 -17.58
C GLN A 236 -20.08 -18.49 -17.56
N MET A 237 -19.23 -17.47 -17.45
CA MET A 237 -19.64 -16.05 -17.44
C MET A 237 -20.30 -15.63 -18.76
N ILE A 238 -19.83 -16.16 -19.90
CA ILE A 238 -20.46 -15.95 -21.20
C ILE A 238 -21.88 -16.54 -21.21
N ARG A 239 -22.05 -17.76 -20.69
CA ARG A 239 -23.37 -18.43 -20.66
C ARG A 239 -24.35 -17.76 -19.70
N SER A 240 -23.87 -17.15 -18.62
CA SER A 240 -24.69 -16.40 -17.66
C SER A 240 -24.86 -14.92 -18.02
N GLU A 241 -24.40 -14.49 -19.20
CA GLU A 241 -24.40 -13.09 -19.65
C GLU A 241 -23.81 -12.10 -18.62
N SER A 242 -22.90 -12.58 -17.78
CA SER A 242 -22.35 -11.84 -16.64
C SER A 242 -20.89 -11.46 -16.87
N LEU A 243 -20.56 -11.00 -18.08
CA LEU A 243 -19.22 -10.50 -18.38
C LEU A 243 -19.02 -9.14 -17.70
N PRO A 244 -17.89 -8.92 -17.03
CA PRO A 244 -17.63 -7.68 -16.33
C PRO A 244 -17.41 -6.55 -17.34
N ASP A 245 -17.88 -5.36 -17.00
CA ASP A 245 -17.58 -4.16 -17.77
C ASP A 245 -16.07 -3.87 -17.70
N VAL A 246 -15.51 -3.28 -18.75
CA VAL A 246 -14.09 -2.89 -18.81
C VAL A 246 -13.73 -2.02 -17.61
N LYS A 247 -14.65 -1.15 -17.16
CA LYS A 247 -14.47 -0.32 -15.97
C LYS A 247 -14.31 -1.15 -14.69
N GLN A 248 -15.07 -2.24 -14.55
CA GLN A 248 -14.96 -3.14 -13.40
C GLN A 248 -13.62 -3.86 -13.40
N VAL A 249 -13.15 -4.29 -14.58
CA VAL A 249 -11.84 -4.95 -14.68
C VAL A 249 -10.70 -3.97 -14.36
N ILE A 250 -10.73 -2.75 -14.90
CA ILE A 250 -9.75 -1.70 -14.58
C ILE A 250 -9.76 -1.38 -13.08
N ALA A 251 -10.95 -1.24 -12.49
CA ALA A 251 -11.08 -0.99 -11.06
C ALA A 251 -10.50 -2.14 -10.22
N SER A 252 -10.71 -3.39 -10.65
CA SER A 252 -10.14 -4.57 -10.00
C SER A 252 -8.60 -4.60 -10.09
N ASP A 253 -8.03 -4.35 -11.27
CA ASP A 253 -6.56 -4.30 -11.47
C ASP A 253 -5.93 -3.20 -10.61
N MET A 254 -6.48 -1.99 -10.64
CA MET A 254 -6.02 -0.88 -9.80
C MET A 254 -6.16 -1.20 -8.31
N GLY A 255 -7.25 -1.86 -7.91
CA GLY A 255 -7.46 -2.32 -6.54
C GLY A 255 -6.35 -3.28 -6.07
N LEU A 256 -5.97 -4.25 -6.90
CA LEU A 256 -4.88 -5.19 -6.59
C LEU A 256 -3.53 -4.48 -6.48
N ARG A 257 -3.23 -3.54 -7.38
CA ARG A 257 -1.99 -2.73 -7.29
C ARG A 257 -1.91 -1.95 -5.99
N TYR A 258 -3.00 -1.31 -5.58
CA TYR A 258 -3.05 -0.58 -4.31
C TYR A 258 -2.95 -1.50 -3.11
N LEU A 259 -3.57 -2.68 -3.16
CA LEU A 259 -3.48 -3.69 -2.11
C LEU A 259 -2.02 -4.12 -1.89
N TYR A 260 -1.34 -4.59 -2.95
CA TYR A 260 0.05 -5.05 -2.82
C TYR A 260 1.01 -3.93 -2.47
N ARG A 261 0.83 -2.73 -3.04
CA ARG A 261 1.58 -1.54 -2.61
C ARG A 261 1.43 -1.31 -1.11
N ASN A 262 0.20 -1.27 -0.59
CA ASN A 262 -0.04 -1.04 0.83
C ASN A 262 0.57 -2.15 1.71
N GLN A 263 0.55 -3.40 1.25
CA GLN A 263 1.23 -4.52 1.95
C GLN A 263 2.74 -4.30 2.02
N VAL A 264 3.38 -3.83 0.94
CA VAL A 264 4.81 -3.45 0.94
C VAL A 264 5.04 -2.33 1.96
N LEU A 265 4.24 -1.27 1.92
CA LEU A 265 4.40 -0.11 2.82
C LEU A 265 4.28 -0.51 4.29
N SER A 266 3.27 -1.30 4.65
CA SER A 266 3.09 -1.79 6.02
C SER A 266 4.26 -2.69 6.45
N ALA A 267 4.62 -3.70 5.66
CA ALA A 267 5.71 -4.61 6.01
C ALA A 267 7.06 -3.90 6.15
N VAL A 268 7.35 -2.91 5.31
CA VAL A 268 8.56 -2.08 5.43
C VAL A 268 8.51 -1.17 6.66
N ALA A 269 7.36 -0.57 6.96
CA ALA A 269 7.20 0.24 8.18
C ALA A 269 7.40 -0.61 9.44
N ASP A 270 6.86 -1.83 9.47
CA ASP A 270 7.04 -2.78 10.56
C ASP A 270 8.51 -3.22 10.67
N ALA A 271 9.18 -3.50 9.54
CA ALA A 271 10.62 -3.84 9.53
C ALA A 271 11.49 -2.68 10.06
N LYS A 272 11.16 -1.43 9.72
CA LYS A 272 11.86 -0.24 10.27
C LYS A 272 11.64 -0.10 11.76
N ALA A 273 10.40 -0.27 12.23
CA ALA A 273 10.06 -0.21 13.64
C ALA A 273 10.79 -1.30 14.44
N GLU A 274 10.87 -2.52 13.89
CA GLU A 274 11.60 -3.63 14.50
C GLU A 274 13.11 -3.35 14.55
N TRP A 275 13.69 -2.81 13.48
CA TRP A 275 15.09 -2.36 13.50
C TRP A 275 15.34 -1.30 14.58
N GLU A 276 14.51 -0.27 14.66
CA GLU A 276 14.62 0.75 15.71
C GLU A 276 14.50 0.15 17.12
N TYR A 277 13.58 -0.81 17.30
CA TYR A 277 13.42 -1.51 18.56
C TYR A 277 14.69 -2.25 18.96
N GLN A 278 15.31 -2.97 18.03
CA GLN A 278 16.58 -3.68 18.25
C GLN A 278 17.75 -2.74 18.56
N GLN A 279 17.77 -1.54 17.95
CA GLN A 279 18.80 -0.53 18.22
C GLN A 279 18.65 0.10 19.61
N ARG A 280 17.42 0.22 20.13
CA ARG A 280 17.13 0.77 21.47
C ARG A 280 17.28 -0.24 22.60
N GLN A 281 17.32 -1.54 22.31
CA GLN A 281 17.57 -2.54 23.35
C GLN A 281 19.00 -2.44 23.86
N GLU A 282 19.17 -1.71 24.97
CA GLU A 282 20.38 -1.72 25.79
C GLU A 282 20.40 -3.00 26.63
N GLN A 283 20.91 -4.14 26.14
CA GLN A 283 21.14 -5.32 26.99
C GLN A 283 21.98 -6.46 26.35
N PRO A 284 22.53 -7.38 27.18
CA PRO A 284 23.61 -8.32 26.84
C PRO A 284 23.15 -9.54 26.04
N GLN A 285 21.89 -9.57 25.61
CA GLN A 285 21.35 -10.66 24.80
C GLN A 285 21.78 -10.49 23.34
N PRO A 286 22.09 -11.59 22.63
CA PRO A 286 22.28 -11.53 21.18
C PRO A 286 21.02 -10.96 20.52
N ARG A 287 21.17 -9.97 19.64
CA ARG A 287 20.07 -9.42 18.83
C ARG A 287 19.45 -10.55 17.99
N ASP A 288 18.13 -10.63 17.97
CA ASP A 288 17.41 -11.60 17.17
C ASP A 288 16.90 -10.95 15.88
N TYR A 289 17.44 -11.39 14.74
CA TYR A 289 17.09 -10.85 13.43
C TYR A 289 16.01 -11.66 12.70
N THR A 290 15.49 -12.72 13.32
CA THR A 290 14.53 -13.62 12.67
C THR A 290 13.21 -12.93 12.32
N GLU A 291 12.69 -12.10 13.22
CA GLU A 291 11.46 -11.33 12.97
C GLU A 291 11.67 -10.29 11.87
N LEU A 292 12.81 -9.58 11.88
CA LEU A 292 13.16 -8.61 10.84
C LEU A 292 13.25 -9.28 9.45
N ILE A 293 13.86 -10.47 9.36
CA ILE A 293 13.90 -11.25 8.11
C ILE A 293 12.49 -11.62 7.65
N ALA A 294 11.62 -12.08 8.55
CA ALA A 294 10.25 -12.45 8.19
C ALA A 294 9.45 -11.26 7.64
N LEU A 295 9.58 -10.08 8.25
CA LEU A 295 8.94 -8.84 7.78
C LEU A 295 9.46 -8.41 6.40
N LEU A 296 10.78 -8.51 6.17
CA LEU A 296 11.40 -8.19 4.88
C LEU A 296 11.02 -9.20 3.78
N GLU A 297 10.88 -10.49 4.10
CA GLU A 297 10.39 -11.50 3.17
C GLU A 297 8.92 -11.28 2.81
N GLN A 298 8.10 -10.82 3.76
CA GLN A 298 6.73 -10.39 3.48
C GLN A 298 6.70 -9.18 2.54
N ALA A 299 7.55 -8.18 2.78
CA ALA A 299 7.70 -7.02 1.91
C ALA A 299 8.14 -7.42 0.49
N GLN A 300 9.17 -8.28 0.38
CA GLN A 300 9.66 -8.80 -0.90
C GLN A 300 8.57 -9.58 -1.65
N THR A 301 7.83 -10.44 -0.95
CA THR A 301 6.74 -11.23 -1.54
C THR A 301 5.62 -10.33 -2.08
N ALA A 302 5.20 -9.32 -1.30
CA ALA A 302 4.20 -8.35 -1.74
C ALA A 302 4.70 -7.52 -2.93
N CYS A 303 5.98 -7.14 -2.93
CA CYS A 303 6.62 -6.41 -4.03
C CYS A 303 6.62 -7.25 -5.31
N ASN A 304 7.04 -8.52 -5.23
CA ASN A 304 7.01 -9.45 -6.37
C ASN A 304 5.60 -9.66 -6.92
N LYS A 305 4.58 -9.74 -6.05
CA LYS A 305 3.17 -9.79 -6.48
C LYS A 305 2.76 -8.52 -7.20
N TRP A 306 3.19 -7.35 -6.74
CA TRP A 306 2.94 -6.09 -7.44
C TRP A 306 3.58 -6.06 -8.84
N PHE A 307 4.83 -6.52 -8.97
CA PHE A 307 5.53 -6.63 -10.25
C PHE A 307 4.93 -7.68 -11.20
N SER A 308 4.31 -8.74 -10.66
CA SER A 308 3.61 -9.74 -11.48
C SER A 308 2.41 -9.19 -12.26
N LEU A 309 1.92 -7.99 -11.89
CA LEU A 309 0.87 -7.27 -12.62
C LEU A 309 1.41 -6.48 -13.83
N ILE A 310 2.71 -6.55 -14.10
CA ILE A 310 3.40 -5.84 -15.18
C ILE A 310 4.02 -6.87 -16.12
N ASP A 311 4.15 -6.53 -17.39
CA ASP A 311 4.84 -7.40 -18.35
C ASP A 311 6.28 -7.66 -17.89
N ALA A 312 6.67 -8.94 -17.83
CA ALA A 312 7.99 -9.35 -17.40
C ALA A 312 9.12 -8.71 -18.23
N LYS A 313 8.86 -8.42 -19.52
CA LYS A 313 9.83 -7.73 -20.37
C LYS A 313 10.11 -6.31 -19.87
N ASP A 314 9.06 -5.54 -19.60
CA ASP A 314 9.20 -4.16 -19.12
C ASP A 314 9.87 -4.11 -17.74
N VAL A 315 9.60 -5.11 -16.89
CA VAL A 315 10.27 -5.25 -15.59
C VAL A 315 11.76 -5.53 -15.77
N GLN A 316 12.13 -6.45 -16.64
CA GLN A 316 13.54 -6.78 -16.89
C GLN A 316 14.29 -5.59 -17.48
N ASP A 317 13.72 -4.93 -18.50
CA ASP A 317 14.30 -3.73 -19.11
C ASP A 317 14.50 -2.62 -18.05
N ALA A 318 13.55 -2.45 -17.12
CA ALA A 318 13.68 -1.49 -16.03
C ALA A 318 14.74 -1.90 -14.98
N MET A 319 14.88 -3.20 -14.68
CA MET A 319 15.92 -3.72 -13.78
C MET A 319 17.32 -3.52 -14.35
N ASP A 320 17.52 -3.79 -15.64
CA ASP A 320 18.80 -3.61 -16.32
C ASP A 320 19.19 -2.12 -16.34
N ASN A 321 18.23 -1.23 -16.59
CA ASN A 321 18.45 0.21 -16.54
C ASN A 321 18.71 0.74 -15.13
N ALA A 322 18.07 0.17 -14.11
CA ALA A 322 18.27 0.59 -12.72
C ALA A 322 19.65 0.19 -12.19
N ALA A 323 20.20 -0.95 -12.62
CA ALA A 323 21.53 -1.41 -12.22
C ALA A 323 22.69 -0.58 -12.80
N ALA A 324 22.42 0.23 -13.83
CA ALA A 324 23.41 1.13 -14.43
C ALA A 324 23.66 2.41 -13.63
N TYR A 325 22.85 2.68 -12.59
CA TYR A 325 22.94 3.85 -11.72
C TYR A 325 23.39 3.48 -10.31
#